data_AF-A0A2G1VZX1-F1
#
_entry.id   AF-A0A2G1VZX1-F1
#
_cell.length_a   1.000
_cell.length_b   1.000
_cell.length_c   1.000
_cell.angle_alpha   90.00
_cell.angle_beta   90.00
_cell.angle_gamma   90.00
#
_symmetry.space_group_name_H-M   'P 1'
#
loop_
_entity.id
_entity.type
_entity.pdbx_description
1 polymer ?
#
loop_
_entity_poly.entity_id
_entity_poly.type
_entity_poly.pdbx_seq_one_letter_code
_entity_poly.pdbx_strand_id
1 'polypeptide(L)'
;MTQKQTKSAMVGPRQFQWQGGGWFGCVIGGSAWLVPMSAILALNGQPMLALVPSGCCVLTILVGLALWHNRDGVRPFRALIGMLILFSITTPFAWFTVATNATADSLVLLNWPHSIAITAMVALICPTIAIFFCFLEHSHHGTSKQANQDA
;
A
#
# COMPACT_ATOMS: atom_id res chain seq x y z
N MET A 1 19.92 34.98 4.28
CA MET A 1 19.89 33.61 4.81
C MET A 1 18.44 33.16 4.86
N THR A 2 18.00 32.37 3.90
CA THR A 2 16.60 31.91 3.83
C THR A 2 16.40 30.86 4.93
N GLN A 3 15.69 31.22 6.00
CA GLN A 3 15.20 30.24 6.97
C GLN A 3 14.40 29.19 6.21
N LYS A 4 14.94 27.98 6.04
CA LYS A 4 14.14 26.82 5.67
C LYS A 4 13.17 26.61 6.83
N GLN A 5 11.93 27.08 6.70
CA GLN A 5 10.84 26.65 7.57
C GLN A 5 10.86 25.12 7.60
N THR A 6 11.18 24.56 8.76
CA THR A 6 11.17 23.13 8.98
C THR A 6 9.72 22.68 8.83
N LYS A 7 9.37 22.08 7.69
CA LYS A 7 8.04 21.49 7.43
C LYS A 7 7.71 20.54 8.58
N SER A 8 6.86 20.98 9.50
CA SER A 8 6.41 20.17 10.63
C SER A 8 5.26 19.31 10.13
N ALA A 9 5.45 17.99 10.17
CA ALA A 9 4.41 17.04 9.79
C ALA A 9 3.14 17.30 10.61
N MET A 10 1.97 17.19 9.98
CA MET A 10 0.71 17.38 10.69
C MET A 10 0.58 16.27 11.74
N VAL A 11 0.64 16.65 13.02
CA VAL A 11 0.39 15.73 14.13
C VAL A 11 -1.09 15.37 14.08
N GLY A 12 -1.37 14.09 13.84
CA GLY A 12 -2.75 13.60 13.94
C GLY A 12 -3.22 13.69 15.39
N PRO A 13 -4.51 13.89 15.68
CA PRO A 13 -5.01 13.92 17.05
C PRO A 13 -4.93 12.58 17.80
N ARG A 14 -4.30 11.54 17.21
CA ARG A 14 -4.44 10.12 17.60
C ARG A 14 -3.12 9.35 17.46
N GLN A 15 -3.17 8.04 17.73
CA GLN A 15 -2.03 7.12 17.79
C GLN A 15 -1.24 7.01 16.47
N PHE A 16 -1.90 7.21 15.33
CA PHE A 16 -1.25 7.20 14.02
C PHE A 16 -0.57 8.54 13.75
N GLN A 17 0.76 8.51 13.78
CA GLN A 17 1.62 9.66 13.49
C GLN A 17 2.46 9.42 12.24
N TRP A 18 2.90 10.49 11.60
CA TRP A 18 3.85 10.40 10.49
C TRP A 18 5.20 9.86 10.99
N GLN A 19 5.47 8.58 10.72
CA GLN A 19 6.75 7.95 11.00
C GLN A 19 7.44 7.63 9.68
N GLY A 20 8.59 8.26 9.41
CA GLY A 20 9.30 8.07 8.14
C GLY A 20 9.66 6.61 7.86
N GLY A 21 10.29 5.94 8.83
CA GLY A 21 10.67 4.53 8.68
C GLY A 21 9.48 3.62 8.39
N GLY A 22 8.38 3.77 9.14
CA GLY A 22 7.16 2.98 8.92
C GLY A 22 6.49 3.28 7.57
N TRP A 23 6.43 4.55 7.17
CA TRP A 23 5.82 4.96 5.89
C TRP A 23 6.59 4.40 4.69
N PHE A 24 7.89 4.67 4.61
CA PHE A 24 8.72 4.20 3.50
C PHE A 24 8.84 2.67 3.50
N GLY A 25 8.96 2.05 4.68
CA GLY A 25 8.95 0.60 4.80
C GLY A 25 7.67 -0.04 4.26
N CYS A 26 6.51 0.57 4.53
CA CYS A 26 5.22 0.11 3.99
C CYS A 26 5.12 0.30 2.47
N VAL A 27 5.48 1.48 1.95
CA VAL A 27 5.41 1.79 0.51
C VAL A 27 6.37 0.90 -0.27
N ILE A 28 7.63 0.80 0.16
CA ILE A 28 8.65 -0.01 -0.51
C ILE A 28 8.34 -1.49 -0.33
N GLY A 29 8.06 -1.95 0.90
CA GLY A 29 7.75 -3.35 1.17
C GLY A 29 6.53 -3.86 0.40
N GLY A 30 5.47 -3.04 0.32
CA GLY A 30 4.25 -3.40 -0.40
C GLY A 30 4.39 -3.40 -1.93
N SER A 31 5.39 -2.71 -2.49
CA SER A 31 5.60 -2.60 -3.94
C SER A 31 6.81 -3.38 -4.46
N ALA A 32 7.77 -3.73 -3.61
CA ALA A 32 9.05 -4.32 -4.00
C ALA A 32 8.91 -5.64 -4.78
N TRP A 33 7.95 -6.48 -4.43
CA TRP A 33 7.71 -7.78 -5.07
C TRP A 33 7.22 -7.66 -6.53
N LEU A 34 6.73 -6.48 -6.95
CA LEU A 34 6.34 -6.22 -8.34
C LEU A 34 7.54 -6.05 -9.27
N VAL A 35 8.71 -5.70 -8.72
CA VAL A 35 9.95 -5.50 -9.48
C VAL A 35 10.49 -6.82 -10.07
N PRO A 36 10.77 -7.88 -9.28
CA PRO A 36 11.20 -9.15 -9.84
C PRO A 36 10.12 -9.76 -10.75
N MET A 37 8.83 -9.55 -10.44
CA MET A 37 7.74 -9.95 -11.33
C MET A 37 7.87 -9.32 -12.71
N SER A 38 7.98 -8.00 -12.77
CA SER A 38 8.14 -7.28 -14.04
C SER A 38 9.41 -7.71 -14.79
N ALA A 39 10.53 -7.88 -14.08
CA ALA A 39 11.79 -8.29 -14.68
C ALA A 39 11.69 -9.68 -15.33
N ILE A 40 11.12 -10.67 -14.65
CA ILE A 40 10.93 -12.03 -15.17
C ILE A 40 10.01 -12.01 -16.40
N LEU A 41 8.91 -11.24 -16.36
CA LEU A 41 8.02 -11.12 -17.52
C LEU A 41 8.72 -10.49 -18.73
N ALA A 42 9.50 -9.43 -18.52
CA ALA A 42 10.22 -8.76 -19.60
C ALA A 42 11.28 -9.69 -20.24
N LEU A 43 12.01 -10.44 -19.41
CA LEU A 43 13.05 -11.38 -19.87
C LEU A 43 12.45 -12.58 -20.63
N ASN A 44 11.23 -13.00 -20.30
CA ASN A 44 10.50 -14.07 -21.00
C ASN A 44 9.73 -13.60 -22.24
N GLY A 45 10.07 -12.43 -22.79
CA GLY A 45 9.45 -11.93 -24.03
C GLY A 45 8.02 -11.42 -23.84
N GLN A 46 7.62 -11.07 -22.61
CA GLN A 46 6.32 -10.48 -22.30
C GLN A 46 6.45 -9.02 -21.83
N PRO A 47 7.08 -8.12 -22.61
CA PRO A 47 7.34 -6.75 -22.17
C PRO A 47 6.05 -5.95 -21.93
N MET A 48 5.01 -6.18 -22.74
CA MET A 48 3.71 -5.51 -22.55
C MET A 48 3.03 -5.92 -21.24
N LEU A 49 3.15 -7.19 -20.85
CA LEU A 49 2.61 -7.67 -19.59
C LEU A 49 3.46 -7.16 -18.40
N ALA A 50 4.78 -7.05 -18.58
CA ALA A 50 5.70 -6.52 -17.57
C ALA A 50 5.41 -5.06 -17.20
N LEU A 51 4.81 -4.27 -18.11
CA LEU A 51 4.39 -2.89 -17.84
C LEU A 51 3.31 -2.80 -16.76
N VAL A 52 2.49 -3.84 -16.57
CA VAL A 52 1.41 -3.84 -15.58
C VAL A 52 1.95 -3.83 -14.14
N PRO A 53 2.77 -4.80 -13.69
CA PRO A 53 3.37 -4.75 -12.36
C PRO A 53 4.34 -3.57 -12.19
N SER A 54 5.09 -3.21 -13.25
CA SER A 54 5.96 -2.02 -13.22
C SER A 54 5.17 -0.73 -13.00
N GLY A 55 4.07 -0.55 -13.73
CA GLY A 55 3.18 0.60 -13.60
C GLY A 55 2.53 0.67 -12.22
N CYS A 56 2.09 -0.47 -11.66
CA CYS A 56 1.57 -0.54 -10.30
C CYS A 56 2.63 -0.16 -9.24
N CYS A 57 3.86 -0.62 -9.43
CA CYS A 57 4.98 -0.29 -8.55
C CYS A 57 5.30 1.21 -8.59
N VAL A 58 5.46 1.77 -9.79
CA VAL A 58 5.73 3.21 -9.95
C VAL A 58 4.58 4.05 -9.41
N LEU A 59 3.33 3.68 -9.68
CA LEU A 59 2.15 4.39 -9.16
C LEU A 59 2.13 4.41 -7.62
N THR A 60 2.34 3.28 -6.97
CA THR A 60 2.33 3.19 -5.50
C THR A 60 3.46 3.99 -4.87
N ILE A 61 4.66 3.98 -5.46
CA ILE A 61 5.79 4.80 -5.02
C ILE A 61 5.50 6.29 -5.20
N LEU A 62 4.99 6.70 -6.37
CA LEU A 62 4.67 8.10 -6.65
C LEU A 62 3.61 8.64 -5.72
N VAL A 63 2.53 7.88 -5.47
CA VAL A 63 1.49 8.28 -4.51
C VAL A 63 2.05 8.33 -3.09
N GLY A 64 2.87 7.36 -2.70
CA GLY A 64 3.54 7.33 -1.39
C GLY A 64 4.44 8.56 -1.17
N LEU A 65 5.19 8.96 -2.20
CA LEU A 65 6.04 10.16 -2.19
C LEU A 65 5.22 11.44 -2.20
N ALA A 66 4.15 11.52 -2.99
CA ALA A 66 3.28 12.68 -3.06
C ALA A 66 2.57 12.92 -1.71
N LEU A 67 2.07 11.87 -1.06
CA LEU A 67 1.47 11.95 0.27
C LEU A 67 2.51 12.35 1.33
N TRP A 68 3.73 11.83 1.25
CA TRP A 68 4.82 12.24 2.13
C TRP A 68 5.20 13.72 1.93
N HIS A 69 5.23 14.19 0.68
CA HIS A 69 5.49 15.60 0.38
C HIS A 69 4.38 16.51 0.93
N ASN A 70 3.13 16.04 0.87
CA ASN A 70 1.95 16.73 1.39
C ASN A 70 1.63 16.43 2.86
N ARG A 71 2.59 15.87 3.61
CA ARG A 71 2.42 15.48 5.03
C ARG A 71 1.96 16.61 5.97
N ASP A 72 2.15 17.87 5.57
CA ASP A 72 1.76 19.02 6.38
C ASP A 72 0.27 19.38 6.21
N GLY A 73 -0.38 18.86 5.16
CA GLY A 73 -1.80 19.07 4.86
C GLY A 73 -2.67 17.82 5.03
N VAL A 74 -2.06 16.63 5.08
CA VAL A 74 -2.76 15.35 5.10
C VAL A 74 -2.65 14.67 6.46
N ARG A 75 -3.81 14.30 7.02
CA ARG A 75 -3.87 13.52 8.25
C ARG A 75 -3.26 12.12 8.02
N PRO A 76 -2.37 11.65 8.90
CA PRO A 76 -1.65 10.38 8.73
C PRO A 76 -2.59 9.17 8.53
N PHE A 77 -3.70 9.11 9.28
CA PHE A 77 -4.69 8.04 9.11
C PHE A 77 -5.32 8.02 7.71
N ARG A 78 -5.67 9.18 7.15
CA ARG A 78 -6.24 9.27 5.80
C ARG A 78 -5.22 8.85 4.75
N ALA A 79 -3.96 9.24 4.91
CA ALA A 79 -2.88 8.83 4.01
C ALA A 79 -2.67 7.31 4.05
N LEU A 80 -2.66 6.72 5.25
CA LEU A 80 -2.48 5.28 5.46
C LEU A 80 -3.63 4.47 4.81
N ILE A 81 -4.88 4.84 5.08
CA ILE A 81 -6.06 4.18 4.47
C ILE A 81 -6.05 4.36 2.95
N GLY A 82 -5.69 5.55 2.44
CA GLY A 82 -5.55 5.78 1.00
C GLY A 82 -4.53 4.84 0.35
N MET A 83 -3.36 4.64 0.98
CA MET A 83 -2.36 3.69 0.51
C MET A 83 -2.84 2.24 0.58
N LEU A 84 -3.51 1.84 1.66
CA LEU A 84 -4.10 0.50 1.80
C LEU A 84 -5.15 0.21 0.72
N ILE A 85 -6.00 1.20 0.40
CA ILE A 85 -6.97 1.09 -0.70
C ILE A 85 -6.22 0.96 -2.03
N LEU A 86 -5.20 1.78 -2.28
CA LEU A 86 -4.41 1.68 -3.50
C LEU A 86 -3.76 0.30 -3.64
N PHE A 87 -3.19 -0.25 -2.56
CA PHE A 87 -2.65 -1.61 -2.55
C PHE A 87 -3.73 -2.67 -2.75
N SER A 88 -4.93 -2.49 -2.20
CA SER A 88 -6.06 -3.42 -2.40
C SER A 88 -6.57 -3.46 -3.84
N ILE A 89 -6.21 -2.49 -4.68
CA ILE A 89 -6.57 -2.47 -6.10
C ILE A 89 -5.39 -2.93 -6.94
N THR A 90 -4.23 -2.30 -6.77
CA THR A 90 -3.03 -2.55 -7.59
C THR A 90 -2.49 -3.97 -7.43
N THR A 91 -2.52 -4.52 -6.21
CA THR A 91 -2.02 -5.88 -5.91
C THR A 91 -2.84 -6.95 -6.61
N PRO A 92 -4.18 -7.06 -6.42
CA PRO A 92 -4.96 -8.06 -7.14
C PRO A 92 -4.99 -7.77 -8.64
N PHE A 93 -5.01 -6.51 -9.08
CA PHE A 93 -4.96 -6.20 -10.50
C PHE A 93 -3.70 -6.78 -11.16
N ALA A 94 -2.51 -6.47 -10.65
CA ALA A 94 -1.27 -7.03 -11.15
C ALA A 94 -1.26 -8.56 -11.06
N TRP A 95 -1.73 -9.12 -9.93
CA TRP A 95 -1.79 -10.56 -9.71
C TRP A 95 -2.64 -11.29 -10.74
N PHE A 96 -3.89 -10.88 -10.93
CA PHE A 96 -4.82 -11.53 -11.86
C PHE A 96 -4.41 -11.33 -13.31
N THR A 97 -3.89 -10.16 -13.67
CA THR A 97 -3.39 -9.91 -15.03
C THR A 97 -2.23 -10.85 -15.36
N VAL A 98 -1.29 -11.06 -14.45
CA VAL A 98 -0.18 -12.02 -14.64
C VAL A 98 -0.70 -13.46 -14.64
N ALA A 99 -1.55 -13.84 -13.68
CA ALA A 99 -2.09 -15.20 -13.60
C ALA A 99 -2.85 -15.64 -14.86
N THR A 100 -3.51 -14.72 -15.55
CA THR A 100 -4.36 -15.01 -16.71
C THR A 100 -3.64 -14.88 -18.06
N ASN A 101 -2.60 -14.05 -18.15
CA ASN A 101 -1.95 -13.72 -19.44
C ASN A 101 -0.49 -14.16 -19.53
N ALA A 102 0.17 -14.54 -18.42
CA ALA A 102 1.54 -15.00 -18.46
C ALA A 102 1.65 -16.40 -19.07
N THR A 103 2.82 -16.71 -19.64
CA THR A 103 3.13 -18.04 -20.16
C THR A 103 3.46 -18.98 -19.03
N ALA A 104 3.34 -20.29 -19.28
CA ALA A 104 3.71 -21.32 -18.32
C ALA A 104 5.15 -21.16 -17.81
N ASP A 105 6.10 -20.87 -18.70
CA ASP A 105 7.51 -20.68 -18.33
C ASP A 105 7.71 -19.48 -17.39
N SER A 106 7.04 -18.36 -17.65
CA SER A 106 7.05 -17.19 -16.77
C SER A 106 6.48 -17.52 -15.38
N LEU A 107 5.36 -18.26 -15.33
CA LEU A 107 4.72 -18.65 -14.07
C LEU A 107 5.58 -19.63 -13.26
N VAL A 108 6.29 -20.54 -13.92
CA VAL A 108 7.25 -21.46 -13.27
C VAL A 108 8.42 -20.68 -12.67
N LEU A 109 8.98 -19.72 -13.42
CA LEU A 109 10.08 -18.86 -12.93
C LEU A 109 9.65 -17.95 -11.77
N LEU A 110 8.38 -17.52 -11.76
CA LEU A 110 7.80 -16.75 -10.66
C LEU A 110 7.45 -17.61 -9.45
N ASN A 111 7.58 -18.94 -9.54
CA ASN A 111 7.05 -19.88 -8.55
C ASN A 111 5.58 -19.59 -8.22
N TRP A 112 4.76 -19.40 -9.27
CA TRP A 112 3.39 -18.92 -9.12
C TRP A 112 2.54 -19.93 -8.33
N PRO A 113 1.82 -19.50 -7.27
CA PRO A 113 1.06 -20.42 -6.45
C PRO A 113 -0.17 -20.93 -7.19
N HIS A 114 -0.42 -22.24 -7.08
CA HIS A 114 -1.63 -22.88 -7.60
C HIS A 114 -2.79 -22.92 -6.58
N SER A 115 -2.53 -22.53 -5.33
CA SER A 115 -3.53 -22.57 -4.27
C SER A 115 -4.49 -21.38 -4.33
N ILE A 116 -5.79 -21.67 -4.37
CA ILE A 116 -6.86 -20.68 -4.30
C ILE A 116 -6.76 -19.85 -3.01
N ALA A 117 -6.31 -20.46 -1.91
CA ALA A 117 -6.15 -19.77 -0.63
C ALA A 117 -5.13 -18.62 -0.72
N ILE A 118 -4.01 -18.82 -1.43
CA ILE A 118 -2.98 -17.79 -1.59
C ILE A 118 -3.53 -16.63 -2.43
N THR A 119 -4.22 -16.94 -3.54
CA THR A 119 -4.86 -15.92 -4.38
C THR A 119 -5.92 -15.12 -3.60
N ALA A 120 -6.74 -15.79 -2.77
CA ALA A 120 -7.71 -15.12 -1.91
C ALA A 120 -7.02 -14.22 -0.86
N MET A 121 -5.92 -14.70 -0.25
CA MET A 121 -5.15 -13.89 0.70
C MET A 121 -4.59 -12.62 0.06
N VAL A 122 -4.03 -12.69 -1.14
CA VAL A 122 -3.49 -11.53 -1.87
C VAL A 122 -4.58 -10.46 -2.10
N ALA A 123 -5.81 -10.89 -2.42
CA ALA A 123 -6.93 -9.98 -2.62
C ALA A 123 -7.49 -9.39 -1.31
N LEU A 124 -7.43 -10.16 -0.21
CA LEU A 124 -8.13 -9.81 1.03
C LEU A 124 -7.25 -9.18 2.11
N ILE A 125 -5.93 -9.36 2.08
CA ILE A 125 -5.07 -8.90 3.18
C ILE A 125 -5.12 -7.38 3.38
N CYS A 126 -5.00 -6.60 2.30
CA CYS A 126 -5.06 -5.14 2.35
C CYS A 126 -6.42 -4.60 2.81
N PRO A 127 -7.58 -5.05 2.27
CA PRO A 127 -8.87 -4.58 2.76
C PRO A 127 -9.14 -5.01 4.21
N THR A 128 -8.72 -6.21 4.63
CA THR A 128 -8.86 -6.63 6.03
C THR A 128 -8.08 -5.72 6.98
N ILE A 129 -6.83 -5.38 6.65
CA ILE A 129 -6.02 -4.45 7.45
C ILE A 129 -6.66 -3.05 7.46
N ALA A 130 -7.17 -2.56 6.33
CA ALA A 130 -7.85 -1.27 6.25
C ALA A 130 -9.10 -1.24 7.14
N ILE A 131 -9.93 -2.27 7.08
CA ILE A 131 -11.13 -2.42 7.92
C ILE A 131 -10.74 -2.48 9.39
N PHE A 132 -9.72 -3.26 9.75
CA PHE A 132 -9.22 -3.36 11.11
C PHE A 132 -8.76 -2.00 11.66
N PHE A 133 -8.01 -1.22 10.88
CA PHE A 133 -7.59 0.12 11.28
C PHE A 133 -8.78 1.09 11.39
N CYS A 134 -9.79 0.97 10.52
CA CYS A 134 -11.05 1.70 10.66
C CYS A 134 -11.78 1.34 11.96
N PHE A 135 -11.81 0.07 12.37
CA PHE A 135 -12.39 -0.35 13.64
C PHE A 135 -11.62 0.22 14.84
N LEU A 136 -10.29 0.13 14.84
CA LEU A 136 -9.46 0.71 15.90
C LEU A 136 -9.71 2.22 16.05
N GLU A 137 -9.85 2.93 14.94
CA GLU A 137 -10.13 4.37 14.90
C GLU A 137 -11.53 4.71 15.47
N HIS A 138 -12.53 3.85 15.26
CA HIS A 138 -13.89 4.02 15.77
C HIS A 138 -14.00 3.67 17.27
N SER A 139 -13.39 2.56 17.70
CA SER A 139 -13.41 2.13 19.12
C SER A 139 -12.82 3.18 20.06
N HIS A 140 -11.81 3.93 19.59
CA HIS A 140 -11.20 5.00 20.36
C HIS A 140 -12.06 6.28 20.46
N HIS A 141 -13.02 6.46 19.54
CA HIS A 141 -13.97 7.58 19.58
C HIS A 141 -15.08 7.34 20.62
N GLY A 142 -15.46 6.08 20.86
CA GLY A 142 -16.47 5.71 21.85
C GLY A 142 -16.01 5.94 23.30
N THR A 143 -14.79 5.52 23.62
CA THR A 143 -14.20 5.65 24.97
C THR A 143 -13.93 7.11 25.36
N SER A 144 -13.51 7.96 24.43
CA SER A 144 -13.29 9.39 24.69
C SER A 144 -14.58 10.17 24.95
N LYS A 145 -15.71 9.78 24.33
CA LYS A 145 -17.01 10.42 24.61
C LYS A 145 -17.55 10.04 25.99
N GLN A 146 -17.35 8.78 26.39
CA GLN A 146 -17.80 8.27 27.67
C GLN A 146 -17.07 8.94 28.85
N ALA A 147 -15.74 9.06 28.75
CA ALA A 147 -14.95 9.77 29.78
C ALA A 147 -15.27 11.26 29.95
N ASN A 148 -15.87 11.92 28.94
CA ASN A 148 -16.27 13.32 28.99
C ASN A 148 -17.74 13.51 29.43
N GLN A 149 -18.53 12.44 29.52
CA GLN A 149 -19.88 12.47 30.08
C GLN A 149 -19.89 12.10 31.57
N ASP A 150 -18.84 11.45 32.05
CA ASP A 150 -18.67 11.02 33.45
C ASP A 150 -17.85 12.03 34.31
N ALA A 151 -17.56 13.23 33.78
CA ALA A 151 -16.83 14.32 34.45
C ALA A 151 -17.71 15.57 34.56
#